data_AF-A0A2M8PJL8-F1
#
_entry.id   AF-A0A2M8PJL8-F1
#
_cell.length_a   1.000
_cell.length_b   1.000
_cell.length_c   1.000
_cell.angle_alpha   90.00
_cell.angle_beta   90.00
_cell.angle_gamma   90.00
#
_symmetry.space_group_name_H-M   'P 1'
#
loop_
_entity.id
_entity.type
_entity.pdbx_description
1 polymer ?
#
loop_
_entity_poly.entity_id
_entity_poly.type
_entity_poly.pdbx_seq_one_letter_code
_entity_poly.pdbx_strand_id
1 'polypeptide(L)'
;YTDYLGIKQYDEKGNIIGESRFIGLYTSSAYNNSVTQIPMLRLKVEKVMRASQLPLNGHSAKALLHILETLPRDDMFQADVNELLDLGMGIVNLKERQRIRIFARKDIYGRFMSCLV
;
A
#
# COMPACT_ATOMS: atom_id res chain seq x y z
N TYR A 1 -18.08 4.63 5.95
CA TYR A 1 -17.53 4.74 4.59
C TYR A 1 -17.66 3.37 3.94
N THR A 2 -17.97 3.32 2.64
CA THR A 2 -18.09 2.06 1.90
C THR A 2 -16.92 1.97 0.94
N ASP A 3 -16.23 0.84 0.95
CA ASP A 3 -15.12 0.54 0.06
C ASP A 3 -15.63 0.35 -1.38
N TYR A 4 -14.85 0.86 -2.33
CA TYR A 4 -15.14 0.80 -3.76
C TYR A 4 -13.96 0.11 -4.47
N LEU A 5 -14.24 -0.99 -5.17
CA LEU A 5 -13.28 -1.67 -6.03
C LEU A 5 -13.82 -1.74 -7.45
N GLY A 6 -13.11 -1.12 -8.39
CA GLY A 6 -13.41 -1.16 -9.82
C GLY A 6 -12.39 -2.00 -10.58
N ILE A 7 -12.87 -3.01 -11.31
CA ILE A 7 -12.05 -3.83 -12.21
C ILE A 7 -12.44 -3.48 -13.64
N LYS A 8 -11.56 -2.75 -14.33
CA LYS A 8 -11.75 -2.40 -15.74
C LYS A 8 -11.48 -3.63 -16.62
N GLN A 9 -12.36 -3.87 -17.59
CA GLN A 9 -12.19 -4.89 -18.61
C GLN A 9 -11.71 -4.22 -19.90
N TYR A 10 -10.70 -4.82 -20.53
CA TYR A 10 -10.08 -4.30 -21.74
C TYR A 10 -10.24 -5.29 -22.89
N ASP A 11 -10.43 -4.80 -24.11
CA ASP A 11 -10.31 -5.61 -25.33
C ASP A 11 -8.84 -5.91 -25.69
N GLU A 12 -8.61 -6.71 -26.73
CA GLU A 12 -7.27 -7.05 -27.24
C GLU A 12 -6.47 -5.84 -27.71
N LYS A 13 -7.14 -4.71 -27.99
CA LYS A 13 -6.53 -3.45 -28.43
C LYS A 13 -6.26 -2.50 -27.26
N GLY A 14 -6.57 -2.90 -26.03
CA GLY A 14 -6.40 -2.10 -24.83
C GLY A 14 -7.50 -1.05 -24.60
N ASN A 15 -8.62 -1.11 -25.32
CA ASN A 15 -9.76 -0.22 -25.06
C ASN A 15 -10.60 -0.75 -23.91
N ILE A 16 -11.11 0.15 -23.07
CA ILE A 16 -12.02 -0.22 -21.98
C ILE A 16 -13.38 -0.60 -22.58
N ILE A 17 -13.81 -1.84 -22.35
CA ILE A 17 -15.12 -2.36 -22.81
C ILE A 17 -16.13 -2.52 -21.67
N GLY A 18 -15.71 -2.34 -20.42
CA GLY A 18 -16.59 -2.42 -19.26
C GLY A 18 -15.86 -2.26 -17.93
N GLU A 19 -16.63 -2.25 -16.85
CA GLU A 19 -16.12 -2.22 -15.48
C GLU A 19 -17.00 -3.08 -14.57
N SER A 20 -16.39 -3.99 -13.82
CA SER A 20 -17.04 -4.69 -12.71
C SER A 20 -16.78 -3.91 -11.43
N ARG A 21 -17.85 -3.49 -10.75
CA ARG A 21 -17.79 -2.68 -9.53
C ARG A 21 -18.26 -3.48 -8.34
N PHE A 22 -17.47 -3.45 -7.27
CA PHE A 22 -17.79 -4.02 -5.98
C PHE A 22 -17.87 -2.89 -4.96
N ILE A 23 -18.98 -2.81 -4.24
CA ILE A 23 -19.25 -1.77 -3.26
C ILE A 23 -19.66 -2.47 -1.97
N GLY A 24 -18.90 -2.24 -0.90
CA GLY A 24 -19.15 -2.91 0.38
C GLY A 24 -18.10 -2.56 1.42
N LEU A 25 -17.97 -3.38 2.46
CA LEU A 25 -16.86 -3.28 3.40
C LEU A 25 -15.94 -4.47 3.20
N TYR A 26 -14.63 -4.25 3.32
CA TYR A 26 -13.71 -5.36 3.47
C TYR A 26 -14.08 -6.20 4.70
N THR A 27 -13.96 -7.52 4.57
CA THR A 27 -14.16 -8.42 5.70
C THR A 27 -13.01 -8.30 6.69
N SER A 28 -13.20 -8.75 7.93
CA SER A 28 -12.14 -8.79 8.96
C SER A 28 -10.87 -9.50 8.49
N SER A 29 -10.98 -10.47 7.58
CA SER A 29 -9.82 -11.17 7.00
C SER A 29 -8.88 -10.24 6.23
N ALA A 30 -9.40 -9.21 5.57
CA ALA A 30 -8.56 -8.24 4.86
C ALA A 30 -7.70 -7.42 5.82
N TYR A 31 -8.17 -7.18 7.04
CA TYR A 31 -7.46 -6.43 8.07
C TYR A 31 -6.48 -7.29 8.85
N ASN A 32 -6.83 -8.56 9.10
CA ASN A 32 -6.07 -9.45 9.98
C ASN A 32 -5.03 -10.32 9.24
N ASN A 33 -5.21 -10.56 7.94
CA ASN A 33 -4.25 -11.37 7.19
C ASN A 33 -2.98 -10.57 6.88
N SER A 34 -1.85 -11.29 6.81
CA SER A 34 -0.60 -10.69 6.33
C SER A 34 -0.80 -10.09 4.94
N VAL A 35 -0.22 -8.92 4.69
CA VAL A 35 -0.16 -8.30 3.36
C VAL A 35 0.48 -9.23 2.33
N THR A 36 1.33 -10.15 2.76
CA THR A 36 1.97 -11.16 1.90
C THR A 36 1.03 -12.31 1.50
N GLN A 37 -0.13 -12.46 2.14
CA GLN A 37 -1.12 -13.48 1.81
C GLN A 37 -2.24 -12.96 0.89
N ILE A 38 -2.36 -11.64 0.75
CA ILE A 38 -3.38 -11.01 -0.11
C ILE A 38 -2.77 -10.83 -1.51
N PRO A 39 -3.32 -11.46 -2.59
CA PRO A 39 -2.64 -11.56 -3.88
C PRO A 39 -2.12 -10.22 -4.46
N MET A 40 -2.95 -9.19 -4.43
CA MET A 40 -2.60 -7.87 -4.97
C MET A 40 -1.58 -7.13 -4.08
N LEU A 41 -1.71 -7.24 -2.75
CA LEU A 41 -0.81 -6.59 -1.81
C LEU A 41 0.56 -7.27 -1.75
N ARG A 42 0.62 -8.60 -1.84
CA ARG A 42 1.88 -9.35 -1.90
C ARG A 42 2.77 -8.84 -3.02
N LEU A 43 2.20 -8.65 -4.22
CA LEU A 43 2.93 -8.13 -5.37
C LEU A 43 3.44 -6.70 -5.15
N LYS A 44 2.68 -5.84 -4.46
CA LYS A 44 3.15 -4.50 -4.09
C LYS A 44 4.31 -4.59 -3.10
N VAL A 45 4.16 -5.39 -2.03
CA VAL A 45 5.19 -5.59 -1.01
C VAL A 45 6.49 -6.08 -1.62
N GLU A 46 6.44 -7.11 -2.47
CA GLU A 46 7.62 -7.62 -3.18
C GLU A 46 8.33 -6.53 -4.00
N LYS A 47 7.56 -5.70 -4.72
CA LYS A 47 8.10 -4.59 -5.51
C LYS A 47 8.73 -3.52 -4.63
N VAL A 48 8.09 -3.13 -3.53
CA VAL A 48 8.62 -2.16 -2.56
C VAL A 48 9.91 -2.68 -1.94
N MET A 49 9.91 -3.93 -1.47
CA MET A 49 11.09 -4.57 -0.87
C MET A 49 12.25 -4.62 -1.86
N ARG A 50 12.01 -4.99 -3.12
CA ARG A 50 13.04 -4.96 -4.17
C ARG A 50 13.54 -3.55 -4.45
N ALA A 51 12.64 -2.57 -4.54
CA ALA A 51 12.99 -1.17 -4.83
C ALA A 51 13.75 -0.50 -3.68
N SER A 52 13.56 -0.96 -2.44
CA SER A 52 14.27 -0.42 -1.25
C SER A 52 15.78 -0.65 -1.27
N GLN A 53 16.25 -1.65 -2.03
CA GLN A 53 17.66 -2.06 -2.09
C GLN A 53 18.27 -2.41 -0.71
N LEU A 54 17.43 -2.69 0.29
CA LEU A 54 17.88 -3.10 1.60
C LEU A 54 18.37 -4.56 1.58
N PRO A 55 19.40 -4.91 2.37
CA PRO A 55 19.82 -6.30 2.50
C PRO A 55 18.68 -7.16 3.05
N LEU A 56 18.31 -8.24 2.35
CA LEU A 56 17.16 -9.11 2.66
C LEU A 56 17.09 -9.56 4.14
N ASN A 57 18.24 -9.85 4.74
CA ASN A 57 18.34 -10.33 6.12
C ASN A 57 18.67 -9.21 7.13
N GLY A 58 18.76 -7.96 6.68
CA GLY A 58 19.09 -6.80 7.50
C GLY A 58 17.95 -6.36 8.40
N HIS A 59 18.29 -5.67 9.49
CA HIS A 59 17.32 -5.10 10.42
C HIS A 59 16.34 -4.13 9.73
N SER A 60 16.84 -3.27 8.82
CA SER A 60 16.00 -2.31 8.10
C SER A 60 15.01 -2.97 7.14
N ALA A 61 15.37 -4.09 6.51
CA ALA A 61 14.44 -4.83 5.63
C ALA A 61 13.30 -5.45 6.43
N LYS A 62 13.60 -6.03 7.60
CA LYS A 62 12.58 -6.55 8.53
C LYS A 62 11.68 -5.43 9.06
N ALA A 63 12.27 -4.27 9.38
CA ALA A 63 11.53 -3.09 9.80
C ALA A 63 10.58 -2.58 8.71
N LEU A 64 11.06 -2.49 7.46
CA LEU A 64 10.25 -2.07 6.33
C LEU A 64 9.07 -3.02 6.09
N LEU A 65 9.31 -4.35 6.10
CA LEU A 65 8.24 -5.32 5.95
C LEU A 65 7.19 -5.18 7.07
N HIS A 66 7.63 -5.03 8.31
CA HIS A 66 6.72 -4.83 9.44
C HIS A 66 5.91 -3.54 9.31
N ILE A 67 6.53 -2.44 8.86
CA ILE A 67 5.81 -1.19 8.57
C ILE A 67 4.70 -1.46 7.56
N LEU A 68 5.03 -2.10 6.42
CA LEU A 68 4.05 -2.43 5.38
C LEU A 68 2.93 -3.38 5.90
N GLU A 69 3.22 -4.29 6.82
CA GLU A 69 2.18 -5.11 7.47
C GLU A 69 1.23 -4.30 8.35
N THR A 70 1.75 -3.27 9.02
CA THR A 70 1.01 -2.47 10.01
C THR A 70 0.33 -1.23 9.45
N LEU A 71 0.63 -0.85 8.20
CA LEU A 71 -0.03 0.29 7.55
C LEU A 71 -1.55 0.08 7.49
N PRO A 72 -2.34 1.17 7.55
CA PRO A 72 -3.77 1.10 7.27
C PRO A 72 -4.01 0.37 5.95
N ARG A 73 -4.98 -0.55 5.96
CA ARG A 73 -5.19 -1.44 4.81
C ARG A 73 -5.55 -0.66 3.54
N ASP A 74 -6.28 0.44 3.70
CA ASP A 74 -6.65 1.35 2.62
C ASP A 74 -5.42 1.99 1.96
N ASP A 75 -4.39 2.36 2.73
CA ASP A 75 -3.15 2.89 2.16
C ASP A 75 -2.42 1.81 1.37
N MET A 76 -2.38 0.57 1.86
CA MET A 76 -1.81 -0.55 1.09
C MET A 76 -2.56 -0.79 -0.22
N PHE A 77 -3.88 -0.61 -0.26
CA PHE A 77 -4.68 -0.77 -1.48
C PHE A 77 -4.55 0.42 -2.43
N GLN A 78 -4.61 1.65 -1.92
CA GLN A 78 -4.69 2.86 -2.72
C GLN A 78 -3.34 3.40 -3.17
N ALA A 79 -2.30 3.30 -2.32
CA ALA A 79 -0.99 3.85 -2.64
C ALA A 79 -0.28 3.03 -3.71
N ASP A 80 0.47 3.69 -4.58
CA ASP A 80 1.32 3.00 -5.54
C ASP A 80 2.63 2.49 -4.89
N VAL A 81 3.45 1.78 -5.67
CA VAL A 81 4.70 1.19 -5.16
C VAL A 81 5.70 2.26 -4.71
N ASN A 82 5.79 3.39 -5.41
CA ASN A 82 6.73 4.45 -5.07
C ASN A 82 6.25 5.20 -3.82
N GLU A 83 4.96 5.48 -3.71
CA GLU A 83 4.36 6.08 -2.52
C GLU A 83 4.58 5.21 -1.27
N LEU A 84 4.38 3.89 -1.39
CA LEU A 84 4.65 2.95 -0.30
C LEU A 84 6.14 2.85 0.06
N LEU A 85 7.01 2.92 -0.95
CA LEU A 85 8.46 2.94 -0.73
C LEU A 85 8.89 4.20 0.03
N ASP A 86 8.47 5.37 -0.43
CA ASP A 86 8.81 6.65 0.17
C ASP A 86 8.28 6.75 1.62
N LEU A 87 7.04 6.31 1.83
CA LEU A 87 6.43 6.22 3.15
C LEU A 87 7.21 5.25 4.06
N GLY A 88 7.41 4.01 3.60
CA GLY A 88 8.07 2.97 4.38
C GLY A 88 9.51 3.33 4.75
N MET A 89 10.30 3.79 3.78
CA MET A 89 11.68 4.24 4.00
C MET A 89 11.73 5.49 4.88
N GLY A 90 10.78 6.41 4.70
CA GLY A 90 10.63 7.57 5.56
C GLY A 90 10.46 7.18 7.04
N ILE A 91 9.60 6.20 7.32
CA ILE A 91 9.35 5.70 8.68
C ILE A 91 10.57 4.94 9.23
N VAL A 92 11.22 4.10 8.41
CA VAL A 92 12.47 3.41 8.79
C VAL A 92 13.52 4.43 9.24
N ASN A 93 13.74 5.49 8.45
CA ASN A 93 14.73 6.52 8.74
C ASN A 93 14.37 7.38 9.98
N LEU A 94 13.09 7.50 10.33
CA LEU A 94 12.64 8.17 11.55
C LEU A 94 12.87 7.32 12.80
N LYS A 95 12.78 5.98 12.71
CA LYS A 95 13.14 5.14 13.85
C LYS A 95 14.60 5.31 14.25
N GLU A 96 15.48 5.59 13.28
CA GLU A 96 16.88 5.93 13.55
C GLU A 96 17.06 7.34 14.12
N ARG A 97 16.12 8.26 13.86
CA ARG A 97 16.20 9.68 14.24
C ARG A 97 14.91 10.11 14.93
N GLN A 98 14.90 10.18 16.27
CA GLN A 98 13.75 10.59 17.08
C GLN A 98 13.22 11.99 16.71
N ARG A 99 12.38 12.06 15.68
CA ARG A 99 11.77 13.27 15.13
C ARG A 99 10.32 12.98 14.77
N ILE A 100 9.47 13.98 14.90
CA ILE A 100 8.08 13.93 14.45
C ILE A 100 8.05 14.31 12.97
N ARG A 101 7.29 13.57 12.16
CA ARG A 101 7.08 13.87 10.74
C ARG A 101 5.68 13.44 10.33
N ILE A 102 5.02 14.26 9.51
CA ILE A 102 3.75 13.89 8.88
C ILE A 102 4.04 13.36 7.48
N PHE A 103 3.49 12.20 7.16
CA PHE A 103 3.40 11.67 5.82
C PHE A 103 1.99 11.89 5.30
N ALA A 104 1.86 12.69 4.25
CA ALA A 104 0.57 13.00 3.67
C ALA A 104 0.52 12.45 2.24
N ARG A 105 -0.54 11.71 1.90
CA ARG A 105 -0.81 11.18 0.57
C ARG A 105 -2.19 11.63 0.10
N LYS A 106 -2.28 12.03 -1.16
CA LYS A 106 -3.56 12.35 -1.79
C LYS A 106 -4.25 11.08 -2.27
N ASP A 107 -5.55 10.96 -2.00
CA ASP A 107 -6.39 9.89 -2.59
C ASP A 107 -6.33 9.90 -4.12
N ILE A 108 -6.51 8.74 -4.75
CA ILE A 108 -6.46 8.55 -6.20
C ILE A 108 -7.52 9.38 -6.95
N TYR A 109 -8.64 9.71 -6.31
CA TYR A 109 -9.68 10.60 -6.87
C TYR A 109 -9.53 12.05 -6.39
N GLY A 110 -8.51 12.35 -5.60
CA GLY A 110 -8.22 13.67 -5.06
C GLY A 110 -9.25 14.21 -4.08
N ARG A 111 -10.09 13.33 -3.49
CA ARG A 111 -11.17 13.72 -2.58
C ARG A 111 -10.72 13.87 -1.13
N PHE A 112 -9.69 13.12 -0.75
CA PHE A 112 -9.20 13.03 0.62
C PHE A 112 -7.67 13.07 0.69
N MET A 113 -7.15 13.32 1.89
CA MET A 113 -5.74 13.19 2.23
C MET A 113 -5.60 12.11 3.33
N SER A 114 -4.77 11.10 3.11
CA SER A 114 -4.30 10.21 4.18
C SER A 114 -3.11 10.88 4.86
N CYS A 115 -3.17 11.06 6.18
CA CYS A 115 -2.11 11.69 6.96
C CYS A 115 -1.68 10.73 8.09
N LEU A 116 -0.44 10.26 8.03
CA LEU A 116 0.18 9.41 9.03
C LEU A 116 1.21 10.23 9.83
N VAL A 117 1.16 10.15 11.16
CA VAL A 117 1.96 10.94 12.11
C VAL A 117 2.84 10.02 12.96
#